data_AF-A0A2D8XJM1-F1
#
_entry.id   AF-A0A2D8XJM1-F1
#
_cell.length_a   1.000
_cell.length_b   1.000
_cell.length_c   1.000
_cell.angle_alpha   90.00
_cell.angle_beta   90.00
_cell.angle_gamma   90.00
#
_symmetry.space_group_name_H-M   'P 1'
#
loop_
_entity.id
_entity.type
_entity.pdbx_description
1 polymer ?
#
loop_
_entity_poly.entity_id
_entity_poly.type
_entity_poly.pdbx_seq_one_letter_code
_entity_poly.pdbx_strand_id
1 'polypeptide(L)'
;MATQITPTTELQAVNIMLSTIGEAPVNTIEGTTNVDVSVAKSILDETSLALQSEGWNFNTQPKYTVTKDDESKIPLPSNTLQADAGADFRYRNLIIRNGYLFDVDNNTDTFTGDLPQLDLVLAQQFEQIPEYARRYITMKAARRFASRFIGDDTLTALIQQDEQEALIAFKQADSRSEDNNILTSDANTYSIINRLPRRRY
;
A
#
# COMPACT_ATOMS: atom_id res chain seq x y z
N MET A 1 -1.60 22.39 -26.88
CA MET A 1 -2.51 21.52 -26.12
C MET A 1 -2.31 21.84 -24.65
N ALA A 2 -3.36 22.25 -23.95
CA ALA A 2 -3.24 22.61 -22.54
C ALA A 2 -2.93 21.35 -21.74
N THR A 3 -1.75 21.30 -21.11
CA THR A 3 -1.45 20.31 -20.08
C THR A 3 -2.42 20.57 -18.93
N GLN A 4 -3.49 19.77 -18.85
CA GLN A 4 -4.30 19.68 -17.64
C GLN A 4 -3.40 19.15 -16.53
N ILE A 5 -3.46 19.79 -15.36
CA ILE A 5 -2.85 19.26 -14.15
C ILE A 5 -3.70 18.05 -13.74
N THR A 6 -3.34 16.88 -14.24
CA THR A 6 -3.93 15.59 -13.89
C THR A 6 -3.01 14.86 -12.91
N PRO A 7 -3.55 13.92 -12.10
CA PRO A 7 -2.73 13.03 -11.28
C PRO A 7 -1.64 12.35 -12.11
N THR A 8 -0.49 12.08 -11.46
CA THR A 8 0.68 11.50 -12.12
C THR A 8 0.31 10.13 -12.68
N THR A 9 0.49 9.94 -13.99
CA THR A 9 0.23 8.65 -14.63
C THR A 9 1.46 7.74 -14.61
N GLU A 10 1.26 6.44 -14.84
CA GLU A 10 2.37 5.47 -14.91
C GLU A 10 3.41 5.88 -15.98
N LEU A 11 2.96 6.35 -17.14
CA LEU A 11 3.83 6.86 -18.21
C LEU A 11 4.65 8.07 -17.73
N GLN A 12 4.02 9.00 -17.00
CA GLN A 12 4.73 10.17 -16.45
C GLN A 12 5.75 9.76 -15.40
N ALA A 13 5.42 8.80 -14.53
CA ALA A 13 6.34 8.27 -13.54
C ALA A 13 7.57 7.61 -14.19
N VAL A 14 7.37 6.78 -15.22
CA VAL A 14 8.46 6.17 -15.98
C VAL A 14 9.31 7.22 -16.69
N ASN A 15 8.69 8.25 -17.29
CA ASN A 15 9.44 9.34 -17.91
C ASN A 15 10.27 10.16 -16.91
N ILE A 16 9.78 10.34 -15.68
CA ILE A 16 10.58 10.96 -14.60
C ILE A 16 11.80 10.09 -14.29
N MET A 17 11.64 8.76 -14.21
CA MET A 17 12.75 7.83 -13.98
C MET A 17 13.77 7.82 -15.11
N LEU A 18 13.35 7.93 -16.37
CA LEU A 18 14.27 8.03 -17.50
C LEU A 18 15.03 9.36 -17.49
N SER A 19 14.33 10.45 -17.14
CA SER A 19 14.93 11.77 -17.02
C SER A 19 16.04 11.82 -15.96
N THR A 20 15.93 11.07 -14.85
CA THR A 20 16.99 11.07 -13.82
C THR A 20 18.30 10.45 -14.29
N ILE A 21 18.27 9.59 -15.30
CA ILE A 21 19.49 9.02 -15.91
C ILE A 21 19.92 9.74 -17.19
N GLY A 22 19.20 10.80 -17.59
CA GLY A 22 19.48 11.57 -18.80
C GLY A 22 18.94 10.96 -20.10
N GLU A 23 18.03 9.98 -20.01
CA GLU A 23 17.39 9.36 -21.17
C GLU A 23 16.19 10.19 -21.66
N ALA A 24 15.91 10.08 -22.97
CA ALA A 24 14.80 10.79 -23.58
C ALA A 24 13.43 10.23 -23.13
N PRO A 25 12.41 11.09 -22.94
CA PRO A 25 11.07 10.63 -22.57
C PRO A 25 10.43 9.83 -23.69
N VAL A 26 9.62 8.83 -23.32
CA VAL A 26 8.84 8.00 -24.24
C VAL A 26 7.37 8.39 -24.24
N ASN A 27 6.69 8.11 -25.34
CA ASN A 27 5.25 8.36 -25.49
C ASN A 27 4.40 7.13 -25.12
N THR A 28 5.01 5.94 -25.01
CA THR A 28 4.31 4.67 -24.72
C THR A 28 5.18 3.77 -23.86
N ILE A 29 4.57 3.14 -22.85
CA ILE A 29 5.21 2.09 -22.03
C ILE A 29 4.83 0.67 -22.46
N GLU A 30 3.80 0.50 -23.31
CA GLU A 30 3.39 -0.80 -23.84
C GLU A 30 4.10 -1.12 -25.16
N GLY A 31 4.60 -2.36 -25.30
CA GLY A 31 5.21 -2.84 -26.55
C GLY A 31 6.53 -2.16 -26.93
N THR A 32 7.15 -1.43 -26.00
CA THR A 32 8.46 -0.79 -26.24
C THR A 32 9.57 -1.83 -26.30
N THR A 33 10.50 -1.66 -27.24
CA THR A 33 11.72 -2.48 -27.34
C THR A 33 12.86 -1.94 -26.50
N ASN A 34 12.69 -0.78 -25.85
CA ASN A 34 13.73 -0.19 -25.02
C ASN A 34 13.84 -0.96 -23.69
N VAL A 35 15.02 -1.50 -23.43
CA VAL A 35 15.36 -2.24 -22.21
C VAL A 35 15.24 -1.33 -20.99
N ASP A 36 15.63 -0.07 -21.09
CA ASP A 36 15.62 0.87 -19.97
C ASP A 36 14.20 1.17 -19.49
N VAL A 37 13.26 1.32 -20.44
CA VAL A 37 11.84 1.49 -20.13
C VAL A 37 11.26 0.25 -19.45
N SER A 38 11.65 -0.94 -19.93
CA SER A 38 11.19 -2.21 -19.36
C SER A 38 11.70 -2.40 -17.92
N VAL A 39 12.97 -2.06 -17.68
CA VAL A 39 13.58 -2.13 -16.35
C VAL A 39 13.00 -1.06 -15.42
N ALA A 40 12.79 0.16 -15.91
CA ALA A 40 12.14 1.24 -15.14
C ALA A 40 10.72 0.84 -14.70
N LYS A 41 9.92 0.27 -15.61
CA LYS A 41 8.58 -0.24 -15.28
C LYS A 41 8.64 -1.34 -14.22
N SER A 42 9.52 -2.32 -14.39
CA SER A 42 9.68 -3.40 -13.40
C SER A 42 10.07 -2.87 -12.02
N ILE A 43 10.91 -1.84 -11.94
CA ILE A 43 11.32 -1.21 -10.66
C ILE A 43 10.18 -0.40 -10.07
N LEU A 44 9.38 0.28 -10.90
CA LEU A 44 8.20 1.00 -10.45
C LEU A 44 7.18 0.05 -9.83
N ASP A 45 6.89 -1.08 -10.49
CA ASP A 45 5.98 -2.12 -10.02
C ASP A 45 6.50 -2.76 -8.71
N GLU A 46 7.79 -3.13 -8.66
CA GLU A 46 8.45 -3.66 -7.45
C GLU A 46 8.33 -2.68 -6.28
N THR A 47 8.54 -1.39 -6.55
CA THR A 47 8.51 -0.35 -5.51
C THR A 47 7.09 -0.03 -5.05
N SER A 48 6.13 -0.03 -5.98
CA SER A 48 4.70 0.13 -5.68
C SER A 48 4.21 -1.02 -4.80
N LEU A 49 4.54 -2.26 -5.18
CA LEU A 49 4.16 -3.46 -4.40
C LEU A 49 4.78 -3.44 -3.01
N ALA A 50 6.06 -3.11 -2.90
CA ALA A 50 6.75 -3.02 -1.61
C ALA A 50 6.10 -1.97 -0.69
N LEU A 51 5.77 -0.78 -1.23
CA LEU A 51 5.12 0.25 -0.42
C LEU A 51 3.72 -0.17 0.02
N GLN A 52 2.92 -0.70 -0.90
CA GLN A 52 1.56 -1.12 -0.61
C GLN A 52 1.52 -2.29 0.38
N SER A 53 2.54 -3.15 0.39
CA SER A 53 2.64 -4.26 1.34
C SER A 53 2.82 -3.82 2.80
N GLU A 54 3.23 -2.57 3.05
CA GLU A 54 3.35 -2.02 4.41
C GLU A 54 1.97 -1.77 5.06
N GLY A 55 0.90 -1.66 4.26
CA GLY A 55 -0.44 -1.34 4.74
C GLY A 55 -0.61 0.15 5.06
N TRP A 56 -1.42 0.83 4.26
CA TRP A 56 -1.77 2.24 4.38
C TRP A 56 -3.28 2.42 4.41
N ASN A 57 -3.76 3.57 4.83
CA ASN A 57 -5.21 3.81 4.94
C ASN A 57 -5.94 3.63 3.60
N PHE A 58 -5.31 4.05 2.50
CA PHE A 58 -5.94 3.98 1.17
C PHE A 58 -6.04 2.55 0.60
N ASN A 59 -5.20 1.62 1.03
CA ASN A 59 -5.16 0.24 0.52
C ASN A 59 -5.57 -0.82 1.54
N THR A 60 -5.87 -0.41 2.77
CA THR A 60 -6.42 -1.26 3.82
C THR A 60 -7.93 -1.16 3.80
N GLN A 61 -8.59 -2.30 3.60
CA GLN A 61 -10.04 -2.41 3.66
C GLN A 61 -10.44 -3.10 4.97
N PRO A 62 -10.89 -2.33 5.98
CA PRO A 62 -11.31 -2.91 7.25
C PRO A 62 -12.67 -3.60 7.12
N LYS A 63 -12.91 -4.61 7.97
CA LYS A 63 -14.20 -5.33 8.06
C LYS A 63 -14.67 -5.94 6.75
N TYR A 64 -13.74 -6.46 5.96
CA TYR A 64 -14.07 -7.21 4.76
C TYR A 64 -14.86 -8.48 5.13
N THR A 65 -16.03 -8.63 4.52
CA THR A 65 -16.88 -9.81 4.73
C THR A 65 -16.43 -10.90 3.77
N VAL A 66 -15.92 -11.99 4.34
CA VAL A 66 -15.50 -13.17 3.58
C VAL A 66 -16.63 -14.18 3.44
N THR A 67 -16.60 -14.96 2.37
CA THR A 67 -17.48 -16.11 2.14
C THR A 67 -16.67 -17.39 2.09
N LYS A 68 -17.30 -18.52 2.43
CA LYS A 68 -16.69 -19.84 2.28
C LYS A 68 -16.95 -20.39 0.88
N ASP A 69 -16.00 -21.15 0.39
CA ASP A 69 -16.15 -22.01 -0.78
C ASP A 69 -16.75 -23.38 -0.37
N ASP A 70 -17.05 -24.23 -1.35
CA ASP A 70 -17.62 -25.57 -1.16
C ASP A 70 -16.75 -26.48 -0.28
N GLU A 71 -15.44 -26.25 -0.25
CA GLU A 71 -14.46 -26.95 0.63
C GLU A 71 -14.36 -26.34 2.04
N SER A 72 -15.24 -25.43 2.43
CA SER A 72 -15.16 -24.66 3.70
C SER A 72 -13.88 -23.83 3.88
N LYS A 73 -13.19 -23.54 2.77
CA LYS A 73 -12.04 -22.61 2.72
C LYS A 73 -12.52 -21.19 2.45
N ILE A 74 -11.71 -20.21 2.84
CA ILE A 74 -12.00 -18.79 2.56
C ILE A 74 -11.06 -18.32 1.45
N PRO A 75 -11.54 -18.18 0.20
CA PRO A 75 -10.75 -17.61 -0.88
C PRO A 75 -10.59 -16.09 -0.65
N LEU A 76 -9.38 -15.60 -0.85
CA LEU A 76 -9.08 -14.17 -0.82
C LEU A 76 -8.94 -13.63 -2.25
N PRO A 77 -9.26 -12.35 -2.47
CA PRO A 77 -8.99 -11.70 -3.75
C PRO A 77 -7.55 -11.90 -4.21
N SER A 78 -7.33 -12.07 -5.52
CA SER A 78 -6.00 -12.33 -6.08
C SER A 78 -5.00 -11.19 -5.86
N ASN A 79 -5.50 -9.99 -5.55
CA ASN A 79 -4.70 -8.81 -5.25
C ASN A 79 -4.47 -8.62 -3.74
N THR A 80 -4.83 -9.57 -2.87
CA THR A 80 -4.57 -9.44 -1.44
C THR A 80 -3.08 -9.63 -1.13
N LEU A 81 -2.47 -8.61 -0.52
CA LEU A 81 -1.08 -8.61 -0.06
C LEU A 81 -0.96 -9.15 1.36
N GLN A 82 -1.87 -8.73 2.22
CA GLN A 82 -1.94 -9.15 3.62
C GLN A 82 -3.41 -9.30 4.03
N ALA A 83 -3.67 -10.27 4.90
CA ALA A 83 -4.96 -10.45 5.55
C ALA A 83 -4.69 -10.60 7.04
N ASP A 84 -5.42 -9.87 7.86
CA ASP A 84 -5.40 -9.98 9.30
C ASP A 84 -6.82 -10.13 9.85
N ALA A 85 -6.94 -10.62 11.07
CA ALA A 85 -8.21 -10.71 11.77
C ALA A 85 -8.68 -9.29 12.16
N GLY A 86 -9.94 -8.98 11.85
CA GLY A 86 -10.54 -7.71 12.20
C GLY A 86 -10.62 -7.48 13.71
N ALA A 87 -10.96 -6.25 14.11
CA ALA A 87 -10.94 -5.81 15.52
C ALA A 87 -11.63 -6.76 16.53
N ASP A 88 -12.74 -7.38 16.13
CA ASP A 88 -13.52 -8.30 16.98
C ASP A 88 -12.91 -9.71 17.08
N PHE A 89 -12.00 -10.06 16.17
CA PHE A 89 -11.37 -11.38 16.04
C PHE A 89 -9.85 -11.34 16.25
N ARG A 90 -9.30 -10.25 16.81
CA ARG A 90 -7.85 -10.04 17.09
C ARG A 90 -7.16 -11.16 17.88
N TYR A 91 -7.92 -12.05 18.50
CA TYR A 91 -7.40 -13.22 19.22
C TYR A 91 -7.07 -14.41 18.29
N ARG A 92 -7.39 -14.33 16.99
CA ARG A 92 -7.07 -15.36 16.00
C ARG A 92 -5.89 -14.91 15.15
N ASN A 93 -4.89 -15.78 14.99
CA ASN A 93 -3.78 -15.55 14.08
C ASN A 93 -4.08 -16.11 12.68
N LEU A 94 -4.42 -15.23 11.75
CA LEU A 94 -4.82 -15.58 10.40
C LEU A 94 -3.77 -15.09 9.41
N ILE A 95 -3.35 -15.95 8.49
CA ILE A 95 -2.39 -15.61 7.43
C ILE A 95 -2.93 -16.04 6.06
N ILE A 96 -2.35 -15.49 5.00
CA ILE A 96 -2.63 -15.93 3.63
C ILE A 96 -1.71 -17.08 3.26
N ARG A 97 -2.26 -18.16 2.71
CA ARG A 97 -1.49 -19.26 2.11
C ARG A 97 -2.19 -19.74 0.84
N ASN A 98 -1.47 -19.73 -0.29
CA ASN A 98 -1.99 -20.16 -1.60
C ASN A 98 -3.30 -19.46 -2.03
N GLY A 99 -3.49 -18.19 -1.65
CA GLY A 99 -4.72 -17.44 -1.97
C GLY A 99 -5.93 -17.77 -1.09
N TYR A 100 -5.74 -18.60 -0.05
CA TYR A 100 -6.74 -18.89 0.95
C TYR A 100 -6.31 -18.38 2.32
N LEU A 101 -7.29 -18.12 3.17
CA LEU A 101 -7.05 -17.84 4.57
C LEU A 101 -6.61 -19.11 5.30
N PHE A 102 -5.61 -18.98 6.16
CA PHE A 102 -5.04 -20.05 6.96
C PHE A 102 -4.99 -19.64 8.43
N ASP A 103 -5.57 -20.46 9.31
CA ASP A 103 -5.49 -20.26 10.74
C ASP A 103 -4.20 -20.91 11.27
N VAL A 104 -3.29 -20.09 11.80
CA VAL A 104 -1.98 -20.54 12.31
C VAL A 104 -2.12 -21.20 13.67
N ASP A 105 -3.05 -20.74 14.50
CA ASP A 105 -3.22 -21.24 15.87
C ASP A 105 -3.74 -22.67 15.86
N ASN A 106 -4.70 -22.94 14.96
CA ASN A 106 -5.27 -24.28 14.78
C ASN A 106 -4.58 -25.10 13.68
N ASN A 107 -3.71 -24.48 12.88
CA ASN A 107 -3.02 -25.07 11.73
C ASN A 107 -3.99 -25.71 10.71
N THR A 108 -5.11 -25.03 10.44
CA THR A 108 -6.18 -25.49 9.54
C THR A 108 -6.54 -24.43 8.50
N ASP A 109 -6.94 -24.87 7.32
CA ASP A 109 -7.45 -24.06 6.21
C ASP A 109 -8.99 -24.11 6.07
N THR A 110 -9.66 -24.95 6.85
CA THR A 110 -11.12 -25.11 6.85
C THR A 110 -11.77 -24.38 8.02
N PHE A 111 -12.79 -23.58 7.74
CA PHE A 111 -13.53 -22.80 8.75
C PHE A 111 -14.94 -23.35 8.90
N THR A 112 -15.27 -23.94 10.06
CA THR A 112 -16.58 -24.58 10.30
C THR A 112 -17.56 -23.73 11.12
N GLY A 113 -17.09 -22.66 11.77
CA GLY A 113 -17.91 -21.75 12.59
C GLY A 113 -18.13 -20.37 11.98
N ASP A 114 -18.44 -19.39 12.85
CA ASP A 114 -18.59 -17.98 12.48
C ASP A 114 -17.35 -17.46 11.75
N LEU A 115 -17.61 -16.80 10.62
CA LEU A 115 -16.58 -16.22 9.78
C LEU A 115 -16.01 -14.96 10.45
N PRO A 116 -14.69 -14.90 10.68
CA PRO A 116 -14.09 -13.67 11.15
C PRO A 116 -14.22 -12.59 10.06
N GLN A 117 -14.55 -11.37 10.48
CA GLN A 117 -14.29 -10.21 9.62
C GLN A 117 -12.77 -10.04 9.48
N LEU A 118 -12.31 -9.74 8.28
CA LEU A 118 -10.88 -9.56 8.01
C LEU A 118 -10.57 -8.12 7.66
N ASP A 119 -9.38 -7.69 8.06
CA ASP A 119 -8.79 -6.46 7.56
C ASP A 119 -7.81 -6.86 6.45
N LEU A 120 -8.14 -6.48 5.21
CA LEU A 120 -7.37 -6.87 4.02
C LEU A 120 -6.54 -5.70 3.52
N VAL A 121 -5.27 -5.94 3.19
CA VAL A 121 -4.43 -5.03 2.43
C VAL A 121 -4.44 -5.49 0.98
N LEU A 122 -4.95 -4.64 0.08
CA LEU A 122 -5.12 -4.97 -1.34
C LEU A 122 -4.11 -4.18 -2.19
N ALA A 123 -3.49 -4.85 -3.15
CA ALA A 123 -2.75 -4.20 -4.21
C ALA A 123 -3.71 -3.47 -5.14
N GLN A 124 -3.46 -2.18 -5.31
CA GLN A 124 -4.16 -1.28 -6.23
C GLN A 124 -3.24 -0.90 -7.38
N GLN A 125 -3.85 -0.63 -8.54
CA GLN A 125 -3.13 -0.14 -9.70
C GLN A 125 -2.59 1.27 -9.43
N PHE A 126 -1.47 1.63 -10.06
CA PHE A 126 -0.82 2.93 -9.87
C PHE A 126 -1.80 4.12 -10.03
N GLU A 127 -2.72 4.01 -10.98
CA GLU A 127 -3.74 5.02 -11.27
C GLU A 127 -4.92 5.10 -10.28
N GLN A 128 -5.03 4.15 -9.36
CA GLN A 128 -6.07 4.13 -8.32
C GLN A 128 -5.57 4.66 -6.98
N ILE A 129 -4.24 4.77 -6.84
CA ILE A 129 -3.59 5.22 -5.63
C ILE A 129 -3.67 6.76 -5.54
N PRO A 130 -3.72 7.36 -4.33
CA PRO A 130 -3.65 8.81 -4.15
C PRO A 130 -2.35 9.45 -4.68
N GLU A 131 -2.42 10.72 -5.10
CA GLU A 131 -1.28 11.44 -5.69
C GLU A 131 -0.06 11.53 -4.77
N TYR A 132 -0.26 11.71 -3.46
CA TYR A 132 0.84 11.80 -2.50
C TYR A 132 1.67 10.50 -2.46
N ALA A 133 1.02 9.35 -2.65
CA ALA A 133 1.66 8.04 -2.72
C ALA A 133 2.31 7.79 -4.09
N ARG A 134 1.66 8.20 -5.19
CA ARG A 134 2.27 8.13 -6.53
C ARG A 134 3.58 8.89 -6.60
N ARG A 135 3.61 10.11 -6.04
CA ARG A 135 4.82 10.94 -5.98
C ARG A 135 5.93 10.25 -5.20
N TYR A 136 5.62 9.69 -4.04
CA TYR A 136 6.60 8.97 -3.24
C TYR A 136 7.13 7.70 -3.94
N ILE A 137 6.25 6.87 -4.51
CA ILE A 137 6.62 5.68 -5.29
C ILE A 137 7.53 6.06 -6.44
N THR A 138 7.20 7.12 -7.18
CA THR A 138 8.00 7.60 -8.33
C THR A 138 9.40 8.03 -7.91
N MET A 139 9.54 8.83 -6.85
CA MET A 139 10.86 9.28 -6.37
C MET A 139 11.71 8.13 -5.83
N LYS A 140 11.10 7.21 -5.07
CA LYS A 140 11.76 6.01 -4.56
C LYS A 140 12.19 5.07 -5.68
N ALA A 141 11.35 4.89 -6.71
CA ALA A 141 11.66 4.10 -7.89
C ALA A 141 12.79 4.76 -8.70
N ALA A 142 12.76 6.08 -8.88
CA ALA A 142 13.80 6.84 -9.57
C ALA A 142 15.16 6.72 -8.86
N ARG A 143 15.20 6.78 -7.52
CA ARG A 143 16.43 6.55 -6.75
C ARG A 143 16.97 5.13 -6.97
N ARG A 144 16.10 4.12 -6.87
CA ARG A 144 16.47 2.70 -7.08
C ARG A 144 16.99 2.47 -8.50
N PHE A 145 16.36 3.10 -9.49
CA PHE A 145 16.75 3.03 -10.88
C PHE A 145 18.12 3.69 -11.11
N ALA A 146 18.30 4.94 -10.66
CA ALA A 146 19.59 5.65 -10.77
C ALA A 146 20.73 4.90 -10.08
N SER A 147 20.48 4.34 -8.89
CA SER A 147 21.47 3.53 -8.16
C SER A 147 21.82 2.22 -8.87
N ARG A 148 20.86 1.56 -9.53
CA ARG A 148 21.10 0.31 -10.29
C ARG A 148 21.81 0.56 -11.63
N PHE A 149 21.61 1.70 -12.28
CA PHE A 149 22.17 2.00 -13.61
C PHE A 149 23.49 2.77 -13.59
N ILE A 150 23.52 3.93 -12.93
CA ILE A 150 24.66 4.83 -12.99
C ILE A 150 25.64 4.54 -11.84
N GLY A 151 25.10 4.18 -10.66
CA GLY A 151 25.93 3.93 -9.47
C GLY A 151 26.66 5.18 -8.96
N ASP A 152 26.20 6.38 -9.34
CA ASP A 152 26.74 7.64 -8.83
C ASP A 152 26.13 7.98 -7.46
N ASP A 153 26.97 7.96 -6.44
CA ASP A 153 26.58 8.26 -5.05
C ASP A 153 26.09 9.70 -4.88
N THR A 154 26.62 10.66 -5.64
CA THR A 154 26.25 12.08 -5.52
C THR A 154 24.85 12.34 -6.07
N LEU A 155 24.55 11.80 -7.25
CA LEU A 155 23.21 11.84 -7.84
C LEU A 155 22.20 11.10 -6.96
N THR A 156 22.58 9.91 -6.48
CA THR A 156 21.72 9.10 -5.60
C THR A 156 21.42 9.83 -4.28
N ALA A 157 22.41 10.53 -3.71
CA ALA A 157 22.24 11.32 -2.48
C ALA A 157 21.33 12.54 -2.69
N LEU A 158 21.39 13.20 -3.86
CA LEU A 158 20.49 14.30 -4.19
C LEU A 158 19.04 13.80 -4.30
N ILE A 159 18.81 12.74 -5.07
CA ILE A 159 17.47 12.13 -5.22
C ILE A 159 16.95 11.61 -3.88
N GLN A 160 17.83 11.13 -2.98
CA GLN A 160 17.44 10.71 -1.64
C GLN A 160 16.86 11.86 -0.80
N GLN A 161 17.34 13.11 -0.98
CA GLN A 161 16.75 14.27 -0.29
C GLN A 161 15.33 14.54 -0.80
N ASP A 162 15.13 14.48 -2.12
CA ASP A 162 13.81 14.64 -2.74
C ASP A 162 12.85 13.49 -2.35
N GLU A 163 13.35 12.25 -2.27
CA GLU A 163 12.60 11.09 -1.76
C GLU A 163 12.18 11.33 -0.30
N GLN A 164 13.07 11.85 0.54
CA GLN A 164 12.78 12.09 1.95
C GLN A 164 11.71 13.16 2.13
N GLU A 165 11.75 14.23 1.34
CA GLU A 165 10.68 15.24 1.32
C GLU A 165 9.34 14.61 0.91
N ALA A 166 9.35 13.80 -0.15
CA ALA A 166 8.16 13.09 -0.61
C ALA A 166 7.63 12.11 0.45
N LEU A 167 8.51 11.41 1.18
CA LEU A 167 8.13 10.51 2.28
C LEU A 167 7.47 11.27 3.43
N ILE A 168 8.00 12.44 3.79
CA ILE A 168 7.41 13.28 4.85
C ILE A 168 6.02 13.75 4.42
N ALA A 169 5.88 14.25 3.20
CA ALA A 169 4.59 14.68 2.66
C ALA A 169 3.58 13.53 2.59
N PHE A 170 4.03 12.34 2.17
CA PHE A 170 3.25 11.12 2.13
C PHE A 170 2.71 10.74 3.52
N LYS A 171 3.59 10.63 4.52
CA LYS A 171 3.19 10.29 5.89
C LYS A 171 2.24 11.32 6.50
N GLN A 172 2.49 12.61 6.26
CA GLN A 172 1.61 13.67 6.74
C GLN A 172 0.21 13.60 6.11
N ALA A 173 0.13 13.32 4.81
CA ALA A 173 -1.15 13.19 4.10
C ALA A 173 -1.92 11.96 4.57
N ASP A 174 -1.24 10.83 4.74
CA ASP A 174 -1.86 9.59 5.21
C ASP A 174 -2.34 9.71 6.67
N SER A 175 -1.53 10.26 7.58
CA SER A 175 -1.96 10.53 8.96
C SER A 175 -3.16 11.48 9.05
N ARG A 176 -3.28 12.46 8.13
CA ARG A 176 -4.47 13.33 8.04
C ARG A 176 -5.69 12.58 7.48
N SER A 177 -5.49 11.52 6.72
CA SER A 177 -6.59 10.72 6.18
C SER A 177 -7.09 9.66 7.15
N GLU A 178 -6.21 9.16 8.01
CA GLU A 178 -6.58 8.19 9.05
C GLU A 178 -7.38 8.82 10.19
N ASP A 179 -7.24 10.13 10.41
CA ASP A 179 -7.89 10.86 11.52
C ASP A 179 -7.70 10.18 12.88
N ASN A 180 -6.54 9.54 13.08
CA ASN A 180 -6.23 8.80 14.28
C ASN A 180 -6.08 9.75 15.49
N ASN A 181 -6.90 9.54 16.53
CA ASN A 181 -6.87 10.32 17.76
C ASN A 181 -6.57 9.42 18.97
N ILE A 182 -5.51 9.73 19.71
CA ILE A 182 -5.09 8.99 20.92
C ILE A 182 -6.22 8.89 21.96
N LEU A 183 -7.11 9.88 22.05
CA LEU A 183 -8.13 9.94 23.10
C LEU A 183 -9.37 9.08 22.79
N THR A 184 -9.67 8.83 21.51
CA THR A 184 -10.93 8.22 21.08
C THR A 184 -10.76 7.02 20.19
N SER A 185 -9.64 6.90 19.47
CA SER A 185 -9.38 5.77 18.56
C SER A 185 -8.83 4.54 19.29
N ASP A 186 -8.22 4.72 20.46
CA ASP A 186 -7.83 3.60 21.32
C ASP A 186 -8.96 3.23 22.30
N ALA A 187 -9.41 1.97 22.22
CA ALA A 187 -10.50 1.45 23.05
C ALA A 187 -10.19 1.52 24.56
N ASN A 188 -8.92 1.31 24.94
CA ASN A 188 -8.51 1.35 26.33
C ASN A 188 -8.58 2.77 26.88
N THR A 189 -8.01 3.74 26.15
CA THR A 189 -8.03 5.16 26.52
C THR A 189 -9.45 5.74 26.51
N TYR A 190 -10.27 5.37 25.52
CA TYR A 190 -11.68 5.77 25.45
C TYR A 190 -12.49 5.29 26.66
N SER A 191 -12.26 4.06 27.14
CA SER A 191 -12.98 3.52 28.32
C SER A 191 -12.69 4.26 29.62
N ILE A 192 -11.49 4.85 29.75
CA ILE A 192 -11.07 5.63 30.93
C ILE A 192 -11.70 7.03 30.92
N ILE A 193 -11.81 7.63 29.73
CA ILE A 193 -12.33 8.99 29.53
C ILE A 193 -13.86 9.00 29.52
N ASN A 194 -14.51 8.01 28.91
CA ASN A 194 -15.97 7.90 28.84
C ASN A 194 -16.54 7.27 30.11
N ARG A 195 -16.62 8.07 31.18
CA ARG A 195 -17.26 7.66 32.44
C ARG A 195 -18.77 7.92 32.35
N LEU A 196 -19.57 6.87 32.42
CA LEU A 196 -21.04 6.96 32.52
C LEU A 196 -21.44 7.92 33.67
N PRO A 197 -22.43 8.80 33.46
CA PRO A 197 -22.86 9.74 34.50
C PRO A 197 -23.35 8.97 35.73
N ARG A 198 -22.77 9.28 36.90
CA ARG A 198 -23.23 8.78 38.19
C ARG A 198 -24.72 9.09 38.34
N ARG A 199 -25.54 8.05 38.53
CA ARG A 199 -26.98 8.17 38.83
C ARG A 199 -27.11 9.12 40.02
N ARG A 200 -27.63 10.33 39.78
CA ARG A 200 -27.96 11.27 40.86
C ARG A 200 -29.19 10.72 41.56
N TYR A 201 -29.08 10.54 42.88
CA TYR A 201 -30.22 10.25 43.76
C TYR A 201 -31.10 11.48 43.88
#